data_AF-A0A0C9Q1P7-F1
#
_entry.id   AF-A0A0C9Q1P7-F1
#
_cell.length_a   1.000
_cell.length_b   1.000
_cell.length_c   1.000
_cell.angle_alpha   90.00
_cell.angle_beta   90.00
_cell.angle_gamma   90.00
#
_symmetry.space_group_name_H-M   'P 1'
#
loop_
_entity.id
_entity.type
_entity.pdbx_description
1 polymer ?
#
loop_
_entity_poly.entity_id
_entity_poly.type
_entity_poly.pdbx_seq_one_letter_code
_entity_poly.pdbx_strand_id
1 'polypeptide(L)'
;MSHGAQIPILALLSFFLVVLAEDGFNNTDEPLHCPFGCICLSSKQVLCNTGGLRDIPLHLNIGIENLSLSKNDFRVIESDAFTGLRSLRKLSLDGNNITAIKPFAFRGLSRLTDLSIQYTPLNYIGSYSFAMLHNVTLILLAHNRIKYIDENSFAGTSNIKLILLTNNPLVTIHSHAFSGLNYVERLIFPSGIRVIESDAFNGLQYVGLLKLTFMDLNSLAPFTFRGLCYIQVLNIQESDLGTIKPDAFTGISHIDSINLLNNKIDSIQELKLLNDSVVTLLRFHGNHVLHSPRARDTSLQVLNISTLGNYFPCDCQVHELFDSDFVNGSVELFREKNYCISPLEFNGSPMSTVDFDSIAKCHDKVIQDNLGSSAEPHTGMRNLFLVLAVVFNVLR
;
A
#
# COMPACT_ATOMS: atom_id res chain seq x y z
N MET A 1 60.84 -79.71 -25.77
CA MET A 1 61.28 -79.52 -24.37
C MET A 1 61.25 -78.03 -24.06
N SER A 2 60.74 -77.68 -22.87
CA SER A 2 60.61 -76.35 -22.21
C SER A 2 59.86 -75.25 -22.98
N HIS A 3 58.60 -74.89 -22.71
CA HIS A 3 57.95 -74.29 -21.53
C HIS A 3 58.44 -72.88 -21.13
N GLY A 4 57.50 -71.93 -21.19
CA GLY A 4 57.57 -70.61 -20.54
C GLY A 4 56.96 -69.50 -21.39
N ALA A 5 55.63 -69.30 -21.35
CA ALA A 5 54.98 -68.12 -21.95
C ALA A 5 53.97 -67.49 -20.99
N GLN A 6 54.09 -66.15 -20.88
CA GLN A 6 53.32 -65.14 -20.14
C GLN A 6 51.78 -65.27 -20.38
N ILE A 7 50.84 -64.77 -19.56
CA ILE A 7 50.54 -63.38 -19.13
C ILE A 7 49.49 -63.44 -17.97
N PRO A 8 49.40 -62.45 -17.04
CA PRO A 8 48.53 -62.47 -15.86
C PRO A 8 47.22 -61.64 -15.99
N ILE A 9 46.45 -61.60 -14.88
CA ILE A 9 45.28 -60.75 -14.53
C ILE A 9 43.90 -61.42 -14.74
N LEU A 10 43.43 -62.09 -13.68
CA LEU A 10 42.02 -62.26 -13.30
C LEU A 10 41.99 -63.05 -11.99
N ALA A 11 41.84 -62.35 -10.87
CA ALA A 11 41.67 -62.98 -9.57
C ALA A 11 40.43 -62.41 -8.90
N LEU A 12 39.65 -63.34 -8.33
CA LEU A 12 38.55 -63.15 -7.39
C LEU A 12 37.16 -62.93 -8.01
N LEU A 13 36.73 -63.95 -8.75
CA LEU A 13 35.33 -64.35 -8.78
C LEU A 13 35.11 -65.51 -7.79
N SER A 14 33.91 -65.48 -7.20
CA SER A 14 33.16 -66.60 -6.63
C SER A 14 33.69 -67.28 -5.37
N PHE A 15 33.24 -66.82 -4.20
CA PHE A 15 32.79 -67.68 -3.11
C PHE A 15 31.91 -66.87 -2.16
N PHE A 16 30.59 -66.88 -2.35
CA PHE A 16 29.60 -67.35 -1.36
C PHE A 16 28.17 -67.05 -1.82
N LEU A 17 27.35 -68.08 -1.73
CA LEU A 17 25.98 -68.20 -2.21
C LEU A 17 25.08 -68.31 -0.97
N VAL A 18 23.93 -67.63 -1.02
CA VAL A 18 22.66 -67.86 -0.26
C VAL A 18 22.63 -67.48 1.23
N VAL A 19 21.69 -66.60 1.62
CA VAL A 19 20.51 -66.88 2.50
C VAL A 19 19.92 -65.55 3.05
N LEU A 20 18.70 -65.26 2.57
CA LEU A 20 17.54 -64.55 3.17
C LEU A 20 17.59 -63.04 3.45
N ALA A 21 16.83 -62.30 2.65
CA ALA A 21 15.68 -61.52 3.14
C ALA A 21 14.71 -61.27 1.98
N GLU A 22 13.55 -61.93 2.03
CA GLU A 22 12.37 -61.48 1.30
C GLU A 22 11.91 -60.17 1.92
N ASP A 23 11.90 -59.10 1.13
CA ASP A 23 10.90 -58.05 1.24
C ASP A 23 10.67 -57.47 -0.16
N GLY A 24 9.45 -57.63 -0.65
CA GLY A 24 9.04 -57.13 -1.95
C GLY A 24 9.01 -55.61 -1.97
N PHE A 25 10.06 -55.00 -2.53
CA PHE A 25 10.00 -53.63 -3.03
C PHE A 25 9.84 -53.68 -4.55
N ASN A 26 8.61 -53.49 -5.00
CA ASN A 26 8.28 -53.20 -6.38
C ASN A 26 8.67 -51.75 -6.69
N ASN A 27 9.98 -51.44 -6.69
CA ASN A 27 10.47 -50.10 -7.02
C ASN A 27 10.63 -49.96 -8.53
N THR A 28 9.57 -49.48 -9.17
CA THR A 28 9.66 -48.77 -10.44
C THR A 28 9.95 -47.29 -10.16
N ASP A 29 11.05 -46.99 -9.47
CA ASP A 29 11.56 -45.62 -9.41
C ASP A 29 12.51 -45.45 -10.60
N GLU A 30 12.03 -44.79 -11.66
CA GLU A 30 12.93 -44.20 -12.65
C GLU A 30 13.97 -43.33 -11.93
N PRO A 31 15.25 -43.35 -12.35
CA PRO A 31 16.26 -42.53 -11.72
C PRO A 31 15.84 -41.06 -11.83
N LEU A 32 15.72 -40.39 -10.69
CA LEU A 32 15.36 -38.97 -10.58
C LEU A 32 16.32 -38.16 -11.46
N HIS A 33 15.89 -37.79 -12.67
CA HIS A 33 16.69 -37.00 -13.59
C HIS A 33 16.68 -35.55 -13.09
N CYS A 34 17.72 -35.18 -12.35
CA CYS A 34 17.87 -33.83 -11.86
C CYS A 34 18.37 -32.92 -13.00
N PRO A 35 17.72 -31.78 -13.27
CA PRO A 35 18.14 -30.88 -14.33
C PRO A 35 19.60 -30.41 -14.14
N PHE A 36 20.30 -30.19 -15.25
CA PHE A 36 21.65 -29.64 -15.21
C PHE A 36 21.64 -28.26 -14.53
N GLY A 37 22.60 -28.05 -13.61
CA GLY A 37 22.66 -26.81 -12.84
C GLY A 37 21.64 -26.72 -11.70
N CYS A 38 21.03 -27.84 -11.31
CA CYS A 38 20.15 -27.95 -10.15
C CYS A 38 20.61 -29.05 -9.18
N ILE A 39 20.19 -28.92 -7.93
CA ILE A 39 20.34 -29.89 -6.85
C ILE A 39 18.93 -30.35 -6.44
N CYS A 40 18.65 -31.63 -6.64
CA CYS A 40 17.37 -32.22 -6.26
C CYS A 40 17.50 -32.88 -4.90
N LEU A 41 16.92 -32.27 -3.87
CA LEU A 41 16.92 -32.80 -2.50
C LEU A 41 15.93 -33.96 -2.34
N SER A 42 14.87 -33.96 -3.16
CA SER A 42 13.90 -35.04 -3.31
C SER A 42 13.19 -34.93 -4.66
N SER A 43 12.29 -35.87 -4.98
CA SER A 43 11.39 -35.75 -6.14
C SER A 43 10.46 -34.52 -6.08
N LYS A 44 10.33 -33.89 -4.93
CA LYS A 44 9.44 -32.74 -4.69
C LYS A 44 10.17 -31.42 -4.44
N GLN A 45 11.47 -31.45 -4.18
CA GLN A 45 12.24 -30.27 -3.79
C GLN A 45 13.50 -30.12 -4.64
N VAL A 46 13.58 -29.03 -5.39
CA VAL A 46 14.65 -28.74 -6.34
C VAL A 46 15.20 -27.33 -6.12
N LEU A 47 16.53 -27.22 -6.05
CA LEU A 47 17.27 -25.97 -5.87
C LEU A 47 18.17 -25.73 -7.08
N CYS A 48 17.93 -24.67 -7.84
CA CYS A 48 18.71 -24.31 -9.02
C CYS A 48 19.34 -22.93 -8.82
N ASN A 49 20.32 -22.85 -7.92
CA ASN A 49 20.91 -21.56 -7.49
C ASN A 49 22.33 -21.39 -8.02
N THR A 50 22.57 -21.80 -9.27
CA THR A 50 23.91 -21.94 -9.85
C THR A 50 24.50 -20.65 -10.40
N GLY A 51 23.73 -19.56 -10.46
CA GLY A 51 24.22 -18.26 -10.97
C GLY A 51 24.16 -18.12 -12.48
N GLY A 52 23.97 -19.21 -13.22
CA GLY A 52 24.07 -19.23 -14.68
C GLY A 52 22.74 -19.31 -15.43
N LEU A 53 21.62 -19.53 -14.74
CA LEU A 53 20.33 -19.70 -15.43
C LEU A 53 19.81 -18.36 -15.94
N ARG A 54 19.46 -18.33 -17.23
CA ARG A 54 18.78 -17.19 -17.87
C ARG A 54 17.34 -17.50 -18.26
N ASP A 55 17.04 -18.79 -18.40
CA ASP A 55 15.72 -19.32 -18.74
C ASP A 55 15.35 -20.41 -17.73
N ILE A 56 14.05 -20.59 -17.50
CA ILE A 56 13.53 -21.61 -16.59
C ILE A 56 13.86 -22.98 -17.21
N PRO A 57 14.50 -23.91 -16.46
CA PRO A 57 14.89 -25.21 -17.00
C PRO A 57 13.71 -25.96 -17.62
N LEU A 58 13.88 -26.37 -18.88
CA LEU A 58 12.93 -27.25 -19.55
C LEU A 58 12.98 -28.64 -18.89
N HIS A 59 11.85 -29.35 -18.86
CA HIS A 59 11.72 -30.71 -18.31
C HIS A 59 11.83 -30.83 -16.78
N LEU A 60 11.42 -29.82 -16.03
CA LEU A 60 11.17 -29.96 -14.59
C LEU A 60 10.05 -30.99 -14.33
N ASN A 61 10.24 -31.86 -13.34
CA ASN A 61 9.24 -32.88 -12.98
C ASN A 61 7.91 -32.24 -12.55
N ILE A 62 6.80 -32.70 -13.13
CA ILE A 62 5.43 -32.22 -12.85
C ILE A 62 4.99 -32.41 -11.38
N GLY A 63 5.68 -33.27 -10.63
CA GLY A 63 5.45 -33.54 -9.21
C GLY A 63 6.19 -32.61 -8.23
N ILE A 64 6.99 -31.64 -8.72
CA ILE A 64 7.73 -30.72 -7.84
C ILE A 64 6.76 -29.85 -7.04
N GLU A 65 6.99 -29.78 -5.72
CA GLU A 65 6.21 -28.94 -4.81
C GLU A 65 7.01 -27.68 -4.37
N ASN A 66 8.34 -27.77 -4.29
CA ASN A 66 9.21 -26.68 -3.84
C ASN A 66 10.34 -26.44 -4.86
N LEU A 67 10.36 -25.24 -5.47
CA LEU A 67 11.37 -24.85 -6.45
C LEU A 67 12.05 -23.55 -6.03
N SER A 68 13.38 -23.57 -5.92
CA SER A 68 14.20 -22.38 -5.76
C SER A 68 14.98 -22.16 -7.04
N LEU A 69 14.80 -20.99 -7.64
CA LEU A 69 15.53 -20.49 -8.81
C LEU A 69 16.29 -19.22 -8.42
N SER A 70 16.74 -19.14 -7.17
CA SER A 70 17.31 -17.95 -6.56
C SER A 70 18.75 -17.71 -7.04
N LYS A 71 19.20 -16.45 -7.05
CA LYS A 71 20.58 -16.08 -7.41
C LYS A 71 21.00 -16.57 -8.80
N ASN A 72 20.16 -16.36 -9.81
CA ASN A 72 20.52 -16.52 -11.23
C ASN A 72 20.40 -15.16 -11.97
N ASP A 73 20.23 -15.17 -13.29
CA ASP A 73 20.18 -13.97 -14.14
C ASP A 73 18.87 -13.85 -14.93
N PHE A 74 17.73 -14.20 -14.30
CA PHE A 74 16.42 -13.96 -14.91
C PHE A 74 16.15 -12.45 -14.98
N ARG A 75 16.07 -11.91 -16.20
CA ARG A 75 15.80 -10.48 -16.41
C ARG A 75 14.31 -10.14 -16.51
N VAL A 76 13.54 -11.04 -17.12
CA VAL A 76 12.09 -10.91 -17.33
C VAL A 76 11.47 -12.27 -17.05
N ILE A 77 10.34 -12.29 -16.33
CA ILE A 77 9.52 -13.48 -16.20
C ILE A 77 8.44 -13.41 -17.28
N GLU A 78 8.55 -14.27 -18.28
CA GLU A 78 7.62 -14.32 -19.41
C GLU A 78 6.25 -14.87 -19.02
N SER A 79 5.24 -14.58 -19.84
CA SER A 79 3.90 -15.16 -19.69
C SER A 79 3.99 -16.69 -19.71
N ASP A 80 3.21 -17.35 -18.85
CA ASP A 80 3.16 -18.83 -18.79
C ASP A 80 4.52 -19.52 -18.51
N ALA A 81 5.47 -18.78 -17.93
CA ALA A 81 6.85 -19.19 -17.64
C ALA A 81 6.96 -20.52 -16.87
N PHE A 82 5.99 -20.83 -16.02
CA PHE A 82 5.98 -22.02 -15.16
C PHE A 82 4.93 -23.06 -15.57
N THR A 83 4.51 -23.06 -16.84
CA THR A 83 3.50 -23.98 -17.35
C THR A 83 3.85 -25.44 -17.06
N GLY A 84 2.86 -26.19 -16.60
CA GLY A 84 3.00 -27.62 -16.30
C GLY A 84 3.37 -27.93 -14.84
N LEU A 85 3.89 -26.96 -14.08
CA LEU A 85 4.25 -27.14 -12.65
C LEU A 85 3.03 -27.03 -11.72
N ARG A 86 1.97 -27.80 -12.02
CA ARG A 86 0.67 -27.73 -11.32
C ARG A 86 0.75 -28.16 -9.86
N SER A 87 1.77 -28.94 -9.48
CA SER A 87 1.99 -29.40 -8.11
C SER A 87 2.72 -28.39 -7.24
N LEU A 88 3.26 -27.32 -7.82
CA LEU A 88 4.13 -26.37 -7.14
C LEU A 88 3.38 -25.62 -6.05
N ARG A 89 3.97 -25.58 -4.85
CA ARG A 89 3.47 -24.91 -3.65
C ARG A 89 4.34 -23.71 -3.28
N LYS A 90 5.66 -23.84 -3.42
CA LYS A 90 6.62 -22.79 -3.08
C LYS A 90 7.54 -22.49 -4.25
N LEU A 91 7.63 -21.22 -4.61
CA LEU A 91 8.53 -20.71 -5.64
C LEU A 91 9.34 -19.53 -5.10
N SER A 92 10.67 -19.63 -5.15
CA SER A 92 11.57 -18.50 -4.88
C SER A 92 12.36 -18.12 -6.14
N LEU A 93 12.33 -16.84 -6.46
CA LEU A 93 13.07 -16.17 -7.52
C LEU A 93 13.99 -15.08 -6.94
N ASP A 94 14.36 -15.20 -5.67
CA ASP A 94 15.09 -14.16 -4.95
C ASP A 94 16.51 -13.94 -5.48
N GLY A 95 17.00 -12.70 -5.43
CA GLY A 95 18.38 -12.36 -5.82
C GLY A 95 18.68 -12.55 -7.31
N ASN A 96 17.66 -12.53 -8.16
CA ASN A 96 17.80 -12.46 -9.61
C ASN A 96 17.83 -11.01 -10.12
N ASN A 97 18.11 -10.83 -11.41
CA ASN A 97 18.11 -9.52 -12.07
C ASN A 97 16.73 -9.15 -12.67
N ILE A 98 15.64 -9.55 -12.01
CA ILE A 98 14.27 -9.39 -12.55
C ILE A 98 13.91 -7.92 -12.59
N THR A 99 13.61 -7.41 -13.79
CA THR A 99 13.21 -6.01 -14.03
C THR A 99 11.74 -5.87 -14.38
N ALA A 100 11.10 -6.94 -14.86
CA ALA A 100 9.70 -6.98 -15.25
C ALA A 100 9.09 -8.40 -15.13
N ILE A 101 7.79 -8.45 -14.86
CA ILE A 101 6.97 -9.66 -14.84
C ILE A 101 5.84 -9.46 -15.85
N LYS A 102 5.77 -10.30 -16.87
CA LYS A 102 4.75 -10.21 -17.91
C LYS A 102 3.36 -10.60 -17.39
N PRO A 103 2.27 -10.13 -18.04
CA PRO A 103 0.91 -10.59 -17.74
C PRO A 103 0.82 -12.11 -17.70
N PHE A 104 0.14 -12.66 -16.70
CA PHE A 104 -0.09 -14.10 -16.55
C PHE A 104 1.19 -14.97 -16.44
N ALA A 105 2.31 -14.38 -15.99
CA ALA A 105 3.59 -15.07 -15.81
C ALA A 105 3.50 -16.37 -14.98
N PHE A 106 2.63 -16.39 -13.97
CA PHE A 106 2.46 -17.50 -13.03
C PHE A 106 1.19 -18.33 -13.27
N ARG A 107 0.53 -18.15 -14.42
CA ARG A 107 -0.71 -18.85 -14.75
C ARG A 107 -0.48 -20.37 -14.76
N GLY A 108 -1.46 -21.11 -14.24
CA GLY A 108 -1.43 -22.57 -14.17
C GLY A 108 -0.77 -23.14 -12.91
N LEU A 109 -0.18 -22.30 -12.05
CA LEU A 109 0.34 -22.69 -10.73
C LEU A 109 -0.79 -22.83 -9.70
N SER A 110 -1.70 -23.77 -9.93
CA SER A 110 -2.97 -23.89 -9.19
C SER A 110 -2.81 -24.28 -7.72
N ARG A 111 -1.66 -24.81 -7.29
CA ARG A 111 -1.39 -25.18 -5.88
C ARG A 111 -0.40 -24.27 -5.18
N LEU A 112 0.04 -23.19 -5.85
CA LEU A 112 1.04 -22.28 -5.30
C LEU A 112 0.45 -21.58 -4.08
N THR A 113 1.17 -21.62 -2.97
CA THR A 113 0.80 -20.98 -1.70
C THR A 113 1.75 -19.85 -1.35
N ASP A 114 3.04 -19.96 -1.74
CA ASP A 114 4.11 -19.05 -1.37
C ASP A 114 4.91 -18.65 -2.63
N LEU A 115 4.98 -17.35 -2.90
CA LEU A 115 5.80 -16.76 -3.96
C LEU A 115 6.74 -15.71 -3.39
N SER A 116 8.05 -15.86 -3.66
CA SER A 116 9.07 -14.89 -3.25
C SER A 116 9.85 -14.37 -4.45
N ILE A 117 9.87 -13.04 -4.59
CA ILE A 117 10.66 -12.30 -5.58
C ILE A 117 11.27 -11.10 -4.86
N GLN A 118 12.31 -11.35 -4.07
CA GLN A 118 12.98 -10.35 -3.24
C GLN A 118 14.39 -10.06 -3.75
N TYR A 119 14.92 -8.89 -3.41
CA TYR A 119 16.28 -8.49 -3.80
C TYR A 119 16.49 -8.50 -5.33
N THR A 120 15.50 -8.01 -6.08
CA THR A 120 15.57 -7.87 -7.54
C THR A 120 15.33 -6.41 -7.95
N PRO A 121 15.82 -5.95 -9.12
CA PRO A 121 15.56 -4.59 -9.59
C PRO A 121 14.16 -4.42 -10.22
N LEU A 122 13.13 -5.10 -9.71
CA LEU A 122 11.76 -5.01 -10.23
C LEU A 122 11.24 -3.59 -10.06
N ASN A 123 10.92 -2.92 -11.17
CA ASN A 123 10.63 -1.47 -11.17
C ASN A 123 9.17 -1.13 -10.90
N TYR A 124 8.25 -2.05 -11.16
CA TYR A 124 6.81 -1.87 -11.01
C TYR A 124 6.11 -3.22 -10.94
N ILE A 125 4.88 -3.24 -10.45
CA ILE A 125 3.97 -4.38 -10.61
C ILE A 125 3.02 -4.02 -11.75
N GLY A 126 3.10 -4.75 -12.85
CA GLY A 126 2.30 -4.46 -14.05
C GLY A 126 0.94 -5.16 -14.01
N SER A 127 0.04 -4.71 -14.90
CA SER A 127 -1.28 -5.32 -15.05
C SER A 127 -1.18 -6.81 -15.28
N TYR A 128 -1.96 -7.57 -14.50
CA TYR A 128 -2.02 -9.02 -14.54
C TYR A 128 -0.70 -9.76 -14.25
N SER A 129 0.36 -9.09 -13.73
CA SER A 129 1.63 -9.75 -13.40
C SER A 129 1.46 -10.90 -12.38
N PHE A 130 0.52 -10.77 -11.45
CA PHE A 130 0.18 -11.78 -10.44
C PHE A 130 -1.26 -12.31 -10.59
N ALA A 131 -1.81 -12.29 -11.80
CA ALA A 131 -3.17 -12.75 -12.05
C ALA A 131 -3.31 -14.28 -11.98
N MET A 132 -4.53 -14.74 -11.65
CA MET A 132 -4.95 -16.15 -11.65
C MET A 132 -4.19 -17.04 -10.66
N LEU A 133 -3.63 -16.46 -9.60
CA LEU A 133 -2.96 -17.19 -8.51
C LEU A 133 -3.96 -17.57 -7.41
N HIS A 134 -4.96 -18.39 -7.76
CA HIS A 134 -6.14 -18.63 -6.93
C HIS A 134 -5.86 -19.11 -5.50
N ASN A 135 -4.76 -19.83 -5.26
CA ASN A 135 -4.44 -20.43 -3.96
C ASN A 135 -3.26 -19.77 -3.23
N VAL A 136 -2.69 -18.70 -3.81
CA VAL A 136 -1.53 -18.04 -3.20
C VAL A 136 -1.98 -17.28 -1.97
N THR A 137 -1.26 -17.53 -0.87
CA THR A 137 -1.50 -16.90 0.43
C THR A 137 -0.43 -15.88 0.80
N LEU A 138 0.77 -16.02 0.24
CA LEU A 138 1.93 -15.20 0.57
C LEU A 138 2.64 -14.75 -0.70
N ILE A 139 2.77 -13.43 -0.87
CA ILE A 139 3.59 -12.81 -1.91
C ILE A 139 4.63 -11.90 -1.24
N LEU A 140 5.91 -12.25 -1.37
CA LEU A 140 7.03 -11.48 -0.83
C LEU A 140 7.72 -10.71 -1.95
N LEU A 141 7.62 -9.38 -1.90
CA LEU A 141 8.19 -8.43 -2.87
C LEU A 141 9.08 -7.38 -2.19
N ALA A 142 9.62 -7.70 -1.01
CA ALA A 142 10.49 -6.80 -0.29
C ALA A 142 11.85 -6.61 -0.98
N HIS A 143 12.48 -5.46 -0.73
CA HIS A 143 13.80 -5.11 -1.27
C HIS A 143 13.86 -5.14 -2.81
N ASN A 144 12.85 -4.56 -3.46
CA ASN A 144 12.88 -4.33 -4.91
C ASN A 144 12.99 -2.82 -5.22
N ARG A 145 12.66 -2.42 -6.45
CA ARG A 145 12.64 -1.02 -6.89
C ARG A 145 11.25 -0.58 -7.36
N ILE A 146 10.20 -1.17 -6.78
CA ILE A 146 8.82 -0.99 -7.21
C ILE A 146 8.41 0.47 -6.94
N LYS A 147 8.16 1.22 -8.01
CA LYS A 147 7.74 2.63 -7.96
C LYS A 147 6.23 2.82 -8.03
N TYR A 148 5.53 1.91 -8.69
CA TYR A 148 4.08 1.95 -8.80
C TYR A 148 3.48 0.54 -8.95
N ILE A 149 2.18 0.44 -8.66
CA ILE A 149 1.36 -0.76 -8.85
C ILE A 149 0.27 -0.40 -9.84
N ASP A 150 0.20 -1.16 -10.93
CA ASP A 150 -0.71 -0.89 -12.04
C ASP A 150 -2.08 -1.56 -11.85
N GLU A 151 -3.05 -1.16 -12.66
CA GLU A 151 -4.42 -1.70 -12.59
C GLU A 151 -4.46 -3.22 -12.76
N ASN A 152 -5.37 -3.88 -12.03
CA ASN A 152 -5.63 -5.32 -12.15
C ASN A 152 -4.39 -6.23 -11.97
N SER A 153 -3.35 -5.73 -11.28
CA SER A 153 -2.10 -6.45 -11.03
C SER A 153 -2.30 -7.84 -10.39
N PHE A 154 -3.34 -7.98 -9.57
CA PHE A 154 -3.67 -9.19 -8.80
C PHE A 154 -5.01 -9.84 -9.20
N ALA A 155 -5.50 -9.60 -10.41
CA ALA A 155 -6.82 -10.07 -10.83
C ALA A 155 -6.97 -11.61 -10.69
N GLY A 156 -8.01 -12.05 -9.97
CA GLY A 156 -8.30 -13.48 -9.75
C GLY A 156 -7.46 -14.15 -8.65
N THR A 157 -6.69 -13.39 -7.88
CA THR A 157 -5.81 -13.88 -6.79
C THR A 157 -6.50 -13.66 -5.43
N SER A 158 -7.54 -14.45 -5.16
CA SER A 158 -8.52 -14.13 -4.12
C SER A 158 -8.19 -14.58 -2.69
N ASN A 159 -7.11 -15.33 -2.45
CA ASN A 159 -6.85 -16.02 -1.17
C ASN A 159 -5.58 -15.53 -0.46
N ILE A 160 -5.26 -14.24 -0.58
CA ILE A 160 -4.05 -13.65 -0.03
C ILE A 160 -4.18 -13.47 1.50
N LYS A 161 -3.15 -13.87 2.24
CA LYS A 161 -3.00 -13.48 3.66
C LYS A 161 -2.10 -12.27 3.79
N LEU A 162 -1.00 -12.23 3.04
CA LEU A 162 0.00 -11.18 3.11
C LEU A 162 0.63 -10.88 1.75
N ILE A 163 0.64 -9.59 1.39
CA ILE A 163 1.53 -9.02 0.37
C ILE A 163 2.53 -8.12 1.08
N LEU A 164 3.82 -8.46 1.00
CA LEU A 164 4.89 -7.70 1.63
C LEU A 164 5.62 -6.83 0.61
N LEU A 165 5.48 -5.51 0.73
CA LEU A 165 6.08 -4.51 -0.17
C LEU A 165 7.15 -3.63 0.50
N THR A 166 7.55 -3.96 1.73
CA THR A 166 8.54 -3.20 2.51
C THR A 166 9.86 -3.02 1.74
N ASN A 167 10.53 -1.89 1.96
CA ASN A 167 11.79 -1.55 1.28
C ASN A 167 11.66 -1.48 -0.25
N ASN A 168 10.60 -0.81 -0.72
CA ASN A 168 10.44 -0.36 -2.10
C ASN A 168 10.20 1.15 -2.14
N PRO A 169 10.70 1.86 -3.16
CA PRO A 169 10.43 3.28 -3.37
C PRO A 169 9.05 3.49 -4.01
N LEU A 170 8.00 2.93 -3.42
CA LEU A 170 6.64 2.99 -3.98
C LEU A 170 6.09 4.40 -3.82
N VAL A 171 5.86 5.08 -4.95
CA VAL A 171 5.39 6.48 -4.99
C VAL A 171 3.90 6.55 -5.31
N THR A 172 3.42 5.68 -6.22
CA THR A 172 2.07 5.78 -6.78
C THR A 172 1.31 4.45 -6.68
N ILE A 173 0.03 4.52 -6.32
CA ILE A 173 -0.92 3.41 -6.45
C ILE A 173 -1.97 3.83 -7.49
N HIS A 174 -2.01 3.12 -8.64
CA HIS A 174 -2.97 3.42 -9.69
C HIS A 174 -4.38 2.94 -9.35
N SER A 175 -5.37 3.49 -10.05
CA SER A 175 -6.75 3.01 -10.00
C SER A 175 -6.83 1.49 -10.21
N HIS A 176 -7.69 0.80 -9.45
CA HIS A 176 -7.94 -0.64 -9.56
C HIS A 176 -6.70 -1.53 -9.36
N ALA A 177 -5.64 -1.03 -8.71
CA ALA A 177 -4.40 -1.78 -8.48
C ALA A 177 -4.62 -3.13 -7.79
N PHE A 178 -5.61 -3.19 -6.89
CA PHE A 178 -5.95 -4.37 -6.08
C PHE A 178 -7.24 -5.06 -6.51
N SER A 179 -7.75 -4.73 -7.70
CA SER A 179 -8.97 -5.34 -8.25
C SER A 179 -8.85 -6.86 -8.32
N GLY A 180 -9.86 -7.56 -7.79
CA GLY A 180 -9.93 -9.01 -7.73
C GLY A 180 -9.34 -9.65 -6.47
N LEU A 181 -8.81 -8.86 -5.53
CA LEU A 181 -8.41 -9.32 -4.20
C LEU A 181 -9.65 -9.38 -3.27
N ASN A 182 -10.34 -10.52 -3.27
CA ASN A 182 -11.57 -10.66 -2.48
C ASN A 182 -11.31 -10.86 -0.98
N TYR A 183 -10.16 -11.44 -0.61
CA TYR A 183 -9.80 -11.67 0.78
C TYR A 183 -8.32 -11.37 0.99
N VAL A 184 -8.04 -10.41 1.88
CA VAL A 184 -6.70 -10.04 2.32
C VAL A 184 -6.69 -9.91 3.84
N GLU A 185 -5.89 -10.71 4.55
CA GLU A 185 -5.79 -10.55 6.01
C GLU A 185 -5.09 -9.22 6.36
N ARG A 186 -3.94 -8.95 5.75
CA ARG A 186 -3.17 -7.73 5.99
C ARG A 186 -2.53 -7.20 4.71
N LEU A 187 -2.79 -5.93 4.42
CA LEU A 187 -2.14 -5.18 3.35
C LEU A 187 -1.31 -4.05 3.96
N ILE A 188 0.02 -4.19 3.88
CA ILE A 188 0.98 -3.27 4.49
C ILE A 188 1.82 -2.63 3.37
N PHE A 189 1.75 -1.32 3.29
CA PHE A 189 2.49 -0.53 2.32
C PHE A 189 3.85 -0.05 2.89
N PRO A 190 4.86 0.18 2.02
CA PRO A 190 6.07 0.90 2.40
C PRO A 190 5.77 2.38 2.67
N SER A 191 6.74 3.08 3.27
CA SER A 191 6.69 4.54 3.41
C SER A 191 6.90 5.26 2.09
N GLY A 192 6.52 6.54 2.03
CA GLY A 192 6.87 7.43 0.93
C GLY A 192 5.90 7.44 -0.25
N ILE A 193 4.70 6.87 -0.11
CA ILE A 193 3.63 7.03 -1.09
C ILE A 193 3.25 8.51 -1.18
N ARG A 194 3.20 9.03 -2.41
CA ARG A 194 2.86 10.44 -2.70
C ARG A 194 1.54 10.59 -3.44
N VAL A 195 1.11 9.54 -4.14
CA VAL A 195 -0.11 9.56 -4.95
C VAL A 195 -0.89 8.26 -4.75
N ILE A 196 -2.15 8.41 -4.35
CA ILE A 196 -3.14 7.35 -4.41
C ILE A 196 -4.24 7.86 -5.33
N GLU A 197 -4.41 7.21 -6.48
CA GLU A 197 -5.42 7.60 -7.44
C GLU A 197 -6.83 7.24 -6.95
N SER A 198 -7.85 7.88 -7.52
CA SER A 198 -9.24 7.47 -7.35
C SER A 198 -9.40 5.99 -7.66
N ASP A 199 -10.24 5.27 -6.93
CA ASP A 199 -10.48 3.83 -7.13
C ASP A 199 -9.26 2.91 -6.92
N ALA A 200 -8.16 3.38 -6.34
CA ALA A 200 -6.97 2.56 -6.12
C ALA A 200 -7.28 1.25 -5.37
N PHE A 201 -8.24 1.31 -4.45
CA PHE A 201 -8.66 0.19 -3.62
C PHE A 201 -9.95 -0.51 -4.10
N ASN A 202 -10.47 -0.13 -5.28
CA ASN A 202 -11.70 -0.69 -5.80
C ASN A 202 -11.52 -2.19 -6.13
N GLY A 203 -12.44 -3.02 -5.62
CA GLY A 203 -12.40 -4.47 -5.73
C GLY A 203 -11.80 -5.19 -4.52
N LEU A 204 -11.37 -4.47 -3.48
CA LEU A 204 -11.00 -5.05 -2.18
C LEU A 204 -12.26 -5.34 -1.34
N GLN A 205 -12.77 -6.58 -1.46
CA GLN A 205 -14.00 -6.98 -0.78
C GLN A 205 -13.81 -7.15 0.72
N TYR A 206 -12.81 -7.92 1.15
CA TYR A 206 -12.50 -8.15 2.55
C TYR A 206 -11.03 -7.85 2.85
N VAL A 207 -10.79 -6.92 3.77
CA VAL A 207 -9.46 -6.61 4.29
C VAL A 207 -9.48 -6.60 5.82
N GLY A 208 -8.66 -7.44 6.46
CA GLY A 208 -8.52 -7.37 7.92
C GLY A 208 -7.89 -6.04 8.34
N LEU A 209 -6.64 -5.82 7.97
CA LEU A 209 -5.92 -4.57 8.23
C LEU A 209 -5.40 -3.94 6.94
N LEU A 210 -5.84 -2.72 6.66
CA LEU A 210 -5.26 -1.82 5.66
C LEU A 210 -4.42 -0.76 6.39
N LYS A 211 -3.09 -0.87 6.30
CA LYS A 211 -2.16 0.03 7.00
C LYS A 211 -1.39 0.92 6.02
N LEU A 212 -1.60 2.23 6.14
CA LEU A 212 -0.97 3.30 5.38
C LEU A 212 -0.19 4.20 6.35
N THR A 213 1.13 4.27 6.20
CA THR A 213 1.99 5.00 7.15
C THR A 213 3.09 5.76 6.45
N PHE A 214 3.49 6.91 7.03
CA PHE A 214 4.60 7.71 6.50
C PHE A 214 4.39 8.07 5.02
N MET A 215 3.14 8.43 4.66
CA MET A 215 2.81 8.97 3.35
C MET A 215 3.10 10.47 3.30
N ASP A 216 3.33 10.97 2.08
CA ASP A 216 3.62 12.37 1.77
C ASP A 216 2.70 12.80 0.63
N LEU A 217 1.39 12.83 0.92
CA LEU A 217 0.34 13.10 -0.06
C LEU A 217 0.09 14.60 -0.20
N ASN A 218 -0.11 15.05 -1.43
CA ASN A 218 -0.64 16.41 -1.67
C ASN A 218 -2.12 16.53 -1.27
N SER A 219 -2.87 15.44 -1.40
CA SER A 219 -4.29 15.37 -1.04
C SER A 219 -4.80 13.93 -1.04
N LEU A 220 -5.81 13.65 -0.22
CA LEU A 220 -6.72 12.52 -0.45
C LEU A 220 -7.74 12.92 -1.51
N ALA A 221 -7.62 12.34 -2.70
CA ALA A 221 -8.47 12.65 -3.86
C ALA A 221 -9.90 12.07 -3.71
N PRO A 222 -10.88 12.57 -4.46
CA PRO A 222 -12.22 11.97 -4.51
C PRO A 222 -12.16 10.47 -4.84
N PHE A 223 -12.98 9.67 -4.16
CA PHE A 223 -13.09 8.22 -4.35
C PHE A 223 -11.80 7.43 -4.09
N THR A 224 -10.84 7.98 -3.33
CA THR A 224 -9.60 7.28 -2.96
C THR A 224 -9.90 5.91 -2.34
N PHE A 225 -10.87 5.85 -1.42
CA PHE A 225 -11.23 4.63 -0.68
C PHE A 225 -12.47 3.90 -1.23
N ARG A 226 -12.94 4.26 -2.43
CA ARG A 226 -14.14 3.65 -3.01
C ARG A 226 -13.94 2.15 -3.26
N GLY A 227 -14.96 1.35 -2.94
CA GLY A 227 -14.98 -0.09 -3.18
C GLY A 227 -14.38 -0.92 -2.04
N LEU A 228 -14.02 -0.29 -0.92
CA LEU A 228 -13.71 -0.99 0.33
C LEU A 228 -15.02 -1.42 0.99
N CYS A 229 -15.30 -2.74 1.00
CA CYS A 229 -16.61 -3.25 1.40
C CYS A 229 -16.70 -3.89 2.78
N TYR A 230 -15.63 -4.53 3.24
CA TYR A 230 -15.54 -5.14 4.56
C TYR A 230 -14.13 -4.95 5.09
N ILE A 231 -13.93 -3.93 5.92
CA ILE A 231 -12.64 -3.65 6.53
C ILE A 231 -12.75 -3.71 8.04
N GLN A 232 -11.91 -4.52 8.70
CA GLN A 232 -11.85 -4.46 10.17
C GLN A 232 -11.14 -3.17 10.60
N VAL A 233 -9.96 -2.89 10.05
CA VAL A 233 -9.19 -1.70 10.42
C VAL A 233 -8.57 -1.01 9.20
N LEU A 234 -9.00 0.22 8.95
CA LEU A 234 -8.28 1.20 8.13
C LEU A 234 -7.42 2.04 9.07
N ASN A 235 -6.10 1.95 8.95
CA ASN A 235 -5.17 2.75 9.75
C ASN A 235 -4.31 3.64 8.86
N ILE A 236 -4.49 4.94 9.01
CA ILE A 236 -3.70 5.98 8.36
C ILE A 236 -2.99 6.76 9.48
N GLN A 237 -1.67 6.62 9.56
CA GLN A 237 -0.93 7.23 10.66
C GLN A 237 0.42 7.81 10.25
N GLU A 238 0.90 8.78 11.04
CA GLU A 238 2.24 9.38 10.89
C GLU A 238 2.50 9.87 9.46
N SER A 239 1.49 10.48 8.82
CA SER A 239 1.54 10.87 7.41
C SER A 239 1.20 12.34 7.20
N ASP A 240 1.72 12.92 6.13
CA ASP A 240 1.19 14.16 5.56
C ASP A 240 0.10 13.79 4.56
N LEU A 241 -1.14 14.15 4.86
CA LEU A 241 -2.31 13.84 4.00
C LEU A 241 -2.64 15.00 3.05
N GLY A 242 -2.00 16.15 3.22
CA GLY A 242 -2.34 17.37 2.51
C GLY A 242 -3.79 17.75 2.71
N THR A 243 -4.51 18.00 1.61
CA THR A 243 -5.94 18.34 1.66
C THR A 243 -6.85 17.09 1.58
N ILE A 244 -7.81 16.95 2.49
CA ILE A 244 -8.89 15.98 2.33
C ILE A 244 -9.95 16.59 1.41
N LYS A 245 -10.10 16.03 0.19
CA LYS A 245 -11.05 16.50 -0.82
C LYS A 245 -12.46 15.93 -0.60
N PRO A 246 -13.49 16.58 -1.17
CA PRO A 246 -14.84 16.00 -1.24
C PRO A 246 -14.82 14.59 -1.81
N ASP A 247 -15.73 13.76 -1.31
CA ASP A 247 -15.90 12.36 -1.70
C ASP A 247 -14.68 11.43 -1.49
N ALA A 248 -13.64 11.84 -0.75
CA ALA A 248 -12.46 11.00 -0.54
C ALA A 248 -12.78 9.63 0.10
N PHE A 249 -13.79 9.59 0.97
CA PHE A 249 -14.29 8.39 1.65
C PHE A 249 -15.60 7.85 1.04
N THR A 250 -16.09 8.41 -0.06
CA THR A 250 -17.35 7.96 -0.68
C THR A 250 -17.22 6.55 -1.26
N GLY A 251 -18.21 5.71 -1.00
CA GLY A 251 -18.28 4.34 -1.50
C GLY A 251 -17.48 3.31 -0.70
N ILE A 252 -17.10 3.65 0.54
CA ILE A 252 -16.77 2.66 1.55
C ILE A 252 -18.05 2.02 2.10
N SER A 253 -17.98 0.77 2.56
CA SER A 253 -19.05 0.12 3.34
C SER A 253 -18.47 -0.84 4.35
N HIS A 254 -19.23 -1.11 5.42
CA HIS A 254 -18.92 -1.99 6.55
C HIS A 254 -17.46 -1.92 7.03
N ILE A 255 -17.11 -0.82 7.69
CA ILE A 255 -15.79 -0.63 8.31
C ILE A 255 -15.89 -0.66 9.83
N ASP A 256 -15.21 -1.58 10.52
CA ASP A 256 -15.26 -1.62 11.99
C ASP A 256 -14.52 -0.40 12.58
N SER A 257 -13.34 -0.06 12.06
CA SER A 257 -12.57 1.07 12.58
C SER A 257 -11.79 1.83 11.51
N ILE A 258 -12.01 3.14 11.47
CA ILE A 258 -11.15 4.10 10.76
C ILE A 258 -10.30 4.81 11.81
N ASN A 259 -8.97 4.68 11.70
CA ASN A 259 -8.01 5.35 12.56
C ASN A 259 -7.21 6.35 11.73
N LEU A 260 -7.38 7.63 12.01
CA LEU A 260 -6.57 8.73 11.51
C LEU A 260 -5.74 9.23 12.68
N LEU A 261 -4.48 8.81 12.77
CA LEU A 261 -3.63 9.02 13.94
C LEU A 261 -2.37 9.82 13.60
N ASN A 262 -2.08 10.89 14.33
CA ASN A 262 -0.81 11.63 14.21
C ASN A 262 -0.51 12.08 12.76
N ASN A 263 -1.52 12.50 12.01
CA ASN A 263 -1.33 13.00 10.66
C ASN A 263 -1.30 14.53 10.60
N LYS A 264 -0.56 15.07 9.64
CA LYS A 264 -0.68 16.46 9.22
C LYS A 264 -1.76 16.57 8.14
N ILE A 265 -2.70 17.49 8.34
CA ILE A 265 -3.81 17.74 7.42
C ILE A 265 -3.85 19.25 7.15
N ASP A 266 -3.58 19.64 5.92
CA ASP A 266 -3.51 21.05 5.53
C ASP A 266 -4.90 21.71 5.53
N SER A 267 -5.93 20.96 5.09
CA SER A 267 -7.32 21.41 5.09
C SER A 267 -8.26 20.22 4.95
N ILE A 268 -9.38 20.25 5.67
CA ILE A 268 -10.51 19.34 5.45
C ILE A 268 -11.57 20.12 4.66
N GLN A 269 -11.64 19.89 3.33
CA GLN A 269 -12.67 20.54 2.50
C GLN A 269 -14.03 19.92 2.76
N GLU A 270 -14.07 18.60 2.96
CA GLU A 270 -15.25 17.85 3.35
C GLU A 270 -14.83 16.51 3.95
N LEU A 271 -15.56 16.07 4.99
CA LEU A 271 -15.44 14.73 5.53
C LEU A 271 -16.83 14.17 5.80
N LYS A 272 -17.28 13.28 4.90
CA LYS A 272 -18.57 12.61 4.98
C LYS A 272 -18.38 11.11 5.12
N LEU A 273 -18.94 10.56 6.19
CA LEU A 273 -19.10 9.13 6.47
C LEU A 273 -20.60 8.92 6.70
N LEU A 274 -21.31 8.46 5.67
CA LEU A 274 -22.77 8.38 5.67
C LEU A 274 -23.24 7.03 6.23
N ASN A 275 -24.52 6.91 6.58
CA ASN A 275 -25.10 5.69 7.18
C ASN A 275 -24.88 4.41 6.35
N ASP A 276 -24.79 4.53 5.02
CA ASP A 276 -24.49 3.40 4.12
C ASP A 276 -23.08 2.83 4.30
N SER A 277 -22.17 3.62 4.89
CA SER A 277 -20.79 3.24 5.15
C SER A 277 -20.66 2.28 6.34
N VAL A 278 -21.64 2.26 7.26
CA VAL A 278 -21.65 1.44 8.50
C VAL A 278 -20.28 1.44 9.20
N VAL A 279 -19.83 2.62 9.64
CA VAL A 279 -18.56 2.77 10.35
C VAL A 279 -18.78 2.62 11.86
N THR A 280 -18.17 1.61 12.48
CA THR A 280 -18.38 1.36 13.92
C THR A 280 -17.61 2.36 14.80
N LEU A 281 -16.38 2.69 14.43
CA LEU A 281 -15.55 3.60 15.21
C LEU A 281 -14.65 4.48 14.32
N LEU A 282 -14.76 5.79 14.48
CA LEU A 282 -13.79 6.76 13.97
C LEU A 282 -12.88 7.23 15.11
N ARG A 283 -11.59 6.87 15.06
CA ARG A 283 -10.56 7.47 15.91
C ARG A 283 -9.83 8.54 15.13
N PHE A 284 -9.95 9.77 15.58
CA PHE A 284 -9.28 10.94 15.00
C PHE A 284 -8.39 11.55 16.08
N HIS A 285 -7.17 11.04 16.24
CA HIS A 285 -6.30 11.38 17.37
C HIS A 285 -4.97 11.96 16.93
N GLY A 286 -4.46 12.93 17.69
CA GLY A 286 -3.10 13.45 17.47
C GLY A 286 -2.90 14.18 16.15
N ASN A 287 -3.96 14.44 15.37
CA ASN A 287 -3.82 15.06 14.06
C ASN A 287 -3.58 16.57 14.21
N HIS A 288 -2.82 17.13 13.28
CA HIS A 288 -2.54 18.55 13.16
C HIS A 288 -3.32 19.10 11.96
N VAL A 289 -4.47 19.70 12.24
CA VAL A 289 -5.39 20.25 11.22
C VAL A 289 -5.13 21.75 11.09
N LEU A 290 -4.58 22.18 9.95
CA LEU A 290 -4.25 23.59 9.72
C LEU A 290 -5.47 24.45 9.34
N HIS A 291 -6.46 23.86 8.67
CA HIS A 291 -7.74 24.50 8.37
C HIS A 291 -8.88 23.53 8.69
N SER A 292 -9.75 23.91 9.62
CA SER A 292 -10.91 23.11 10.01
C SER A 292 -12.00 23.17 8.93
N PRO A 293 -12.84 22.12 8.83
CA PRO A 293 -13.97 22.14 7.92
C PRO A 293 -15.05 23.10 8.44
N ARG A 294 -15.95 23.51 7.53
CA ARG A 294 -17.21 24.15 7.94
C ARG A 294 -18.13 23.09 8.53
N ALA A 295 -19.06 23.48 9.40
CA ALA A 295 -20.01 22.55 10.02
C ALA A 295 -20.79 21.72 8.98
N ARG A 296 -21.22 22.35 7.88
CA ARG A 296 -21.96 21.68 6.79
C ARG A 296 -21.13 20.71 5.93
N ASP A 297 -19.81 20.85 5.98
CA ASP A 297 -18.87 20.04 5.20
C ASP A 297 -18.41 18.82 6.02
N THR A 298 -18.91 18.65 7.25
CA THR A 298 -18.76 17.43 8.06
C THR A 298 -20.09 16.70 8.18
N SER A 299 -20.12 15.41 7.85
CA SER A 299 -21.25 14.53 8.16
C SER A 299 -20.74 13.16 8.60
N LEU A 300 -20.64 12.92 9.91
CA LEU A 300 -20.03 11.73 10.49
C LEU A 300 -21.11 10.86 11.16
N GLN A 301 -21.81 10.07 10.35
CA GLN A 301 -22.83 9.12 10.78
C GLN A 301 -22.18 7.79 11.20
N VAL A 302 -21.28 7.87 12.17
CA VAL A 302 -20.54 6.73 12.74
C VAL A 302 -21.13 6.30 14.09
N LEU A 303 -21.01 5.03 14.48
CA LEU A 303 -21.54 4.57 15.78
C LEU A 303 -20.84 5.24 16.96
N ASN A 304 -19.51 5.36 16.87
CA ASN A 304 -18.69 6.04 17.87
C ASN A 304 -17.61 6.88 17.19
N ILE A 305 -17.37 8.08 17.74
CA ILE A 305 -16.27 8.95 17.34
C ILE A 305 -15.44 9.30 18.57
N SER A 306 -14.12 9.34 18.39
CA SER A 306 -13.18 9.75 19.43
C SER A 306 -12.19 10.76 18.86
N THR A 307 -12.21 11.98 19.39
CA THR A 307 -11.43 13.14 18.94
C THR A 307 -10.54 13.67 20.06
N LEU A 308 -9.34 13.09 20.18
CA LEU A 308 -8.43 13.32 21.31
C LEU A 308 -7.04 13.77 20.86
N GLY A 309 -6.47 14.73 21.57
CA GLY A 309 -5.09 15.18 21.38
C GLY A 309 -4.82 15.83 20.02
N ASN A 310 -5.85 16.28 19.30
CA ASN A 310 -5.65 16.96 18.03
C ASN A 310 -5.28 18.43 18.25
N TYR A 311 -4.66 19.00 17.23
CA TYR A 311 -4.31 20.41 17.14
C TYR A 311 -5.18 21.05 16.06
N PHE A 312 -6.05 21.98 16.47
CA PHE A 312 -6.98 22.68 15.59
C PHE A 312 -6.75 24.20 15.59
N PRO A 313 -7.23 24.94 14.59
CA PRO A 313 -7.18 26.41 14.61
C PRO A 313 -8.06 26.96 15.73
N CYS A 314 -7.48 27.80 16.59
CA CYS A 314 -8.15 28.56 17.65
C CYS A 314 -8.29 30.04 17.25
N ASP A 315 -8.55 30.27 15.96
CA ASP A 315 -8.95 31.56 15.42
C ASP A 315 -10.47 31.57 15.17
N CYS A 316 -10.94 32.43 14.26
CA CYS A 316 -12.36 32.55 13.96
C CYS A 316 -13.01 31.26 13.42
N GLN A 317 -12.21 30.30 12.90
CA GLN A 317 -12.69 29.02 12.36
C GLN A 317 -13.17 28.06 13.46
N VAL A 318 -12.78 28.30 14.71
CA VAL A 318 -13.10 27.41 15.84
C VAL A 318 -14.61 27.25 16.07
N HIS A 319 -15.39 28.29 15.77
CA HIS A 319 -16.85 28.26 15.90
C HIS A 319 -17.48 27.21 14.97
N GLU A 320 -17.01 27.14 13.73
CA GLU A 320 -17.45 26.13 12.75
C GLU A 320 -17.02 24.72 13.16
N LEU A 321 -15.85 24.60 13.82
CA LEU A 321 -15.38 23.32 14.36
C LEU A 321 -16.28 22.86 15.52
N PHE A 322 -16.68 23.76 16.43
CA PHE A 322 -17.58 23.40 17.53
C PHE A 322 -18.98 23.01 17.06
N ASP A 323 -19.44 23.58 15.96
CA ASP A 323 -20.70 23.20 15.31
C ASP A 323 -20.57 21.95 14.42
N SER A 324 -19.37 21.38 14.28
CA SER A 324 -19.09 20.21 13.44
C SER A 324 -19.26 18.88 14.19
N ASP A 325 -19.39 17.80 13.44
CA ASP A 325 -19.56 16.44 13.98
C ASP A 325 -18.30 15.90 14.70
N PHE A 326 -17.16 16.60 14.64
CA PHE A 326 -15.99 16.26 15.46
C PHE A 326 -16.25 16.45 16.96
N VAL A 327 -17.17 17.36 17.32
CA VAL A 327 -17.59 17.60 18.69
C VAL A 327 -18.84 16.78 18.96
N ASN A 328 -18.63 15.51 19.29
CA ASN A 328 -19.73 14.65 19.74
C ASN A 328 -19.90 14.78 21.26
N GLY A 329 -20.96 15.47 21.69
CA GLY A 329 -21.28 15.68 23.10
C GLY A 329 -20.99 17.10 23.58
N SER A 330 -20.14 17.25 24.60
CA SER A 330 -19.84 18.53 25.25
C SER A 330 -18.63 19.21 24.61
N VAL A 331 -18.80 20.50 24.25
CA VAL A 331 -17.74 21.37 23.75
C VAL A 331 -16.64 21.54 24.81
N GLU A 332 -17.00 21.62 26.09
CA GLU A 332 -16.05 21.73 27.20
C GLU A 332 -15.11 20.52 27.25
N LEU A 333 -15.66 19.31 27.17
CA LEU A 333 -14.85 18.09 27.14
C LEU A 333 -13.96 18.04 25.89
N PHE A 334 -14.48 18.44 24.74
CA PHE A 334 -13.68 18.53 23.51
C PHE A 334 -12.49 19.49 23.68
N ARG A 335 -12.71 20.65 24.31
CA ARG A 335 -11.68 21.65 24.57
C ARG A 335 -10.62 21.18 25.58
N GLU A 336 -11.00 20.38 26.57
CA GLU A 336 -10.05 19.79 27.53
C GLU A 336 -9.14 18.73 26.91
N LYS A 337 -9.57 18.10 25.82
CA LYS A 337 -8.85 16.99 25.18
C LYS A 337 -8.09 17.39 23.93
N ASN A 338 -8.22 18.62 23.44
CA ASN A 338 -7.58 19.08 22.21
C ASN A 338 -6.83 20.41 22.43
N TYR A 339 -5.96 20.75 21.48
CA TYR A 339 -4.99 21.84 21.56
C TYR A 339 -5.15 22.79 20.37
N CYS A 340 -4.61 23.99 20.53
CA CYS A 340 -4.59 25.01 19.50
C CYS A 340 -3.31 24.89 18.63
N ILE A 341 -3.44 25.06 17.32
CA ILE A 341 -2.30 25.13 16.37
C ILE A 341 -2.03 26.54 15.86
N SER A 342 -3.07 27.37 15.84
CA SER A 342 -3.06 28.75 15.39
C SER A 342 -4.07 29.56 16.22
N PRO A 343 -3.94 30.90 16.26
CA PRO A 343 -2.78 31.68 15.85
C PRO A 343 -1.55 31.38 16.73
N LEU A 344 -0.40 32.00 16.42
CA LEU A 344 0.89 31.66 17.05
C LEU A 344 0.85 31.82 18.58
N GLU A 345 0.04 32.75 19.09
CA GLU A 345 -0.08 33.04 20.53
C GLU A 345 -0.67 31.86 21.32
N PHE A 346 -1.51 31.04 20.69
CA PHE A 346 -2.13 29.86 21.31
C PHE A 346 -1.50 28.55 20.87
N ASN A 347 -0.53 28.56 19.95
CA ASN A 347 0.04 27.33 19.42
C ASN A 347 0.60 26.43 20.55
N GLY A 348 0.13 25.19 20.61
CA GLY A 348 0.46 24.20 21.64
C GLY A 348 -0.34 24.32 22.93
N SER A 349 -1.14 25.38 23.13
CA SER A 349 -1.95 25.55 24.32
C SER A 349 -3.20 24.66 24.29
N PRO A 350 -3.66 24.12 25.43
CA PRO A 350 -4.95 23.44 25.50
C PRO A 350 -6.09 24.38 25.09
N MET A 351 -7.08 23.90 24.34
CA MET A 351 -8.22 24.74 23.93
C MET A 351 -9.05 25.23 25.12
N SER A 352 -9.01 24.53 26.25
CA SER A 352 -9.69 24.93 27.48
C SER A 352 -9.16 26.24 28.09
N THR A 353 -7.94 26.67 27.75
CA THR A 353 -7.36 27.91 28.30
C THR A 353 -7.70 29.15 27.50
N VAL A 354 -8.28 29.01 26.32
CA VAL A 354 -8.60 30.13 25.41
C VAL A 354 -10.01 30.64 25.67
N ASP A 355 -10.20 31.96 25.76
CA ASP A 355 -11.52 32.57 25.84
C ASP A 355 -12.13 32.72 24.43
N PHE A 356 -12.87 31.69 23.99
CA PHE A 356 -13.48 31.67 22.66
C PHE A 356 -14.65 32.65 22.49
N ASP A 357 -15.24 33.15 23.57
CA ASP A 357 -16.32 34.15 23.49
C ASP A 357 -15.79 35.52 23.03
N SER A 358 -14.50 35.77 23.29
CA SER A 358 -13.79 36.96 22.81
C SER A 358 -13.38 36.89 21.32
N ILE A 359 -13.41 35.71 20.71
CA ILE A 359 -12.99 35.50 19.32
C ILE A 359 -14.20 35.65 18.41
N ALA A 360 -14.20 36.70 17.57
CA ALA A 360 -15.26 36.92 16.60
C ALA A 360 -15.34 35.79 15.56
N LYS A 361 -16.56 35.48 15.08
CA LYS A 361 -16.77 34.53 13.98
C LYS A 361 -16.16 35.07 12.69
N CYS A 362 -15.74 34.18 11.77
CA CYS A 362 -15.03 34.62 10.56
C CYS A 362 -15.84 35.58 9.68
N HIS A 363 -17.18 35.46 9.67
CA HIS A 363 -18.05 36.39 8.91
C HIS A 363 -18.08 37.80 9.53
N ASP A 364 -18.01 37.92 10.86
CA ASP A 364 -18.09 39.21 11.56
C ASP A 364 -16.79 40.01 11.38
N LYS A 365 -15.66 39.32 11.24
CA LYS A 365 -14.35 39.94 10.97
C LYS A 365 -14.30 40.64 9.61
N VAL A 366 -14.92 40.04 8.58
CA VAL A 366 -15.04 40.67 7.25
C VAL A 366 -15.87 41.96 7.32
N ILE A 367 -16.91 41.99 8.17
CA ILE A 367 -17.74 43.20 8.35
C ILE A 367 -16.98 44.28 9.12
N GLN A 368 -16.23 43.91 10.17
CA GLN A 368 -15.41 44.86 10.93
C GLN A 368 -14.25 45.45 10.12
N ASP A 369 -13.54 44.63 9.34
CA ASP A 369 -12.45 45.12 8.48
C ASP A 369 -12.98 46.01 7.34
N ASN A 370 -14.19 45.74 6.84
CA ASN A 370 -14.85 46.61 5.85
C ASN A 370 -15.39 47.91 6.47
N LEU A 371 -15.91 47.89 7.70
CA LEU A 371 -16.38 49.09 8.42
C LEU A 371 -15.23 49.96 8.95
N GLY A 372 -14.05 49.38 9.21
CA GLY A 372 -12.83 50.11 9.53
C GLY A 372 -12.19 50.84 8.33
N SER A 373 -12.68 50.58 7.11
CA SER A 373 -12.17 51.20 5.86
C SER A 373 -12.97 52.42 5.38
N SER A 374 -14.09 52.76 6.03
CA SER A 374 -14.84 53.98 5.72
C SER A 374 -14.27 55.21 6.44
N ALA A 375 -13.24 55.78 5.83
CA ALA A 375 -12.83 57.19 5.80
C ALA A 375 -13.09 58.07 7.04
N GLU A 376 -12.01 58.35 7.79
CA GLU A 376 -11.84 59.66 8.44
C GLU A 376 -11.46 60.72 7.37
N PRO A 377 -11.99 61.95 7.43
CA PRO A 377 -11.67 62.99 6.46
C PRO A 377 -10.30 63.59 6.76
N HIS A 378 -9.26 63.14 6.05
CA HIS A 378 -7.96 63.81 6.07
C HIS A 378 -8.06 65.18 5.38
N THR A 379 -7.97 66.22 6.20
CA THR A 379 -7.54 67.57 5.83
C THR A 379 -6.12 67.52 5.25
N GLY A 380 -6.02 67.56 3.92
CA GLY A 380 -4.72 67.51 3.25
C GLY A 380 -4.79 67.80 1.76
N MET A 381 -5.68 68.68 1.32
CA MET A 381 -5.79 69.07 -0.09
C MET A 381 -4.88 70.27 -0.36
N ARG A 382 -3.62 70.02 -0.72
CA ARG A 382 -2.81 70.91 -1.55
C ARG A 382 -1.61 70.16 -2.11
N ASN A 383 -1.51 70.22 -3.45
CA ASN A 383 -0.41 69.76 -4.31
C ASN A 383 -0.47 68.32 -4.82
N LEU A 384 -1.41 68.05 -5.73
CA LEU A 384 -1.17 67.09 -6.82
C LEU A 384 -1.99 67.43 -8.08
N PHE A 385 -1.89 68.68 -8.54
CA PHE A 385 -2.29 69.07 -9.89
C PHE A 385 -1.02 69.51 -10.63
N LEU A 386 -0.32 68.55 -11.25
CA LEU A 386 0.67 68.69 -12.32
C LEU A 386 1.57 67.46 -12.28
N VAL A 387 1.17 66.36 -12.92
CA VAL A 387 2.00 65.45 -13.75
C VAL A 387 1.04 64.34 -14.23
N LEU A 388 0.24 64.61 -15.25
CA LEU A 388 -0.45 63.57 -16.06
C LEU A 388 -0.92 64.21 -17.38
N ALA A 389 0.06 64.70 -18.16
CA ALA A 389 -0.19 65.19 -19.52
C ALA A 389 1.04 65.04 -20.42
N VAL A 390 1.83 63.96 -20.30
CA VAL A 390 2.91 63.66 -21.27
C VAL A 390 3.20 62.14 -21.34
N VAL A 391 2.23 61.28 -21.66
CA VAL A 391 2.52 59.94 -22.22
C VAL A 391 1.33 59.45 -23.09
N PHE A 392 1.04 60.15 -24.19
CA PHE A 392 0.25 59.59 -25.30
C PHE A 392 0.68 60.28 -26.59
N ASN A 393 1.91 59.97 -27.06
CA ASN A 393 2.32 60.15 -28.45
C ASN A 393 3.73 59.57 -28.71
N VAL A 394 3.90 58.24 -28.68
CA VAL A 394 4.92 57.55 -29.50
C VAL A 394 4.44 56.11 -29.73
N LEU A 395 3.82 55.86 -30.90
CA LEU A 395 3.91 54.67 -31.77
C LEU A 395 2.62 54.51 -32.60
N ARG A 396 2.66 55.20 -33.76
CA ARG A 396 1.83 55.08 -34.99
C ARG A 396 0.31 55.26 -34.92
#